data_AF-M9MA63-F1
#
_entry.id   AF-M9MA63-F1
#
_cell.length_a   1.000
_cell.length_b   1.000
_cell.length_c   1.000
_cell.angle_alpha   90.00
_cell.angle_beta   90.00
_cell.angle_gamma   90.00
#
_symmetry.space_group_name_H-M   'P 1'
#
loop_
_entity.id
_entity.type
_entity.pdbx_description
1 polymer ?
#
loop_
_entity_poly.entity_id
_entity_poly.type
_entity_poly.pdbx_seq_one_letter_code
_entity_poly.pdbx_strand_id
1 'polypeptide(L)'
;MSAPSSPQLVEEDSAPSATTTHKGVSVFPVARVQRIIKADRDVDICSKEATFLISIATEIFIRRLTDEAYTNAKLDKRKHVFYKDLSRAVQQTESLEFLRDAIPTAMPLSSALEARQTKLAQKQTEENMILEGTLQDEDDPETEQEPEPEAEPQDDRDDNQDDAEDQDGHDDDQDQMDQQDDDE
;
A
#
# COMPACT_ATOMS: atom_id res chain seq x y z
N MET A 1 4.73 -50.79 51.04
CA MET A 1 4.88 -50.27 49.67
C MET A 1 3.80 -50.90 48.81
N SER A 2 2.65 -50.24 48.66
CA SER A 2 1.65 -50.56 47.64
C SER A 2 0.92 -49.27 47.29
N ALA A 3 1.06 -48.83 46.04
CA ALA A 3 0.55 -47.58 45.51
C ALA A 3 -0.97 -47.65 45.23
N PRO A 4 -1.68 -46.50 45.26
CA PRO A 4 -3.12 -46.45 45.00
C PRO A 4 -3.50 -46.39 43.51
N SER A 5 -4.77 -46.74 43.29
CA SER A 5 -5.54 -46.86 42.06
C SER A 5 -5.44 -45.68 41.08
N SER A 6 -5.24 -46.01 39.80
CA SER A 6 -5.43 -45.09 38.67
C SER A 6 -6.91 -44.75 38.47
N PRO A 7 -7.27 -43.47 38.20
CA PRO A 7 -8.52 -43.11 37.57
C PRO A 7 -8.36 -42.81 36.08
N GLN A 8 -9.49 -42.95 35.43
CA GLN A 8 -9.81 -43.17 34.03
C GLN A 8 -9.62 -41.94 33.13
N LEU A 9 -9.28 -42.18 31.87
CA LEU A 9 -9.37 -41.22 30.77
C LEU A 9 -10.81 -40.71 30.64
N VAL A 10 -10.99 -39.39 30.66
CA VAL A 10 -12.16 -38.72 30.09
C VAL A 10 -11.64 -37.79 28.99
N GLU A 11 -12.09 -38.09 27.78
CA GLU A 11 -11.88 -37.28 26.59
C GLU A 11 -12.68 -35.99 26.74
N GLU A 12 -12.02 -34.84 26.76
CA GLU A 12 -12.68 -33.55 26.53
C GLU A 12 -12.47 -33.12 25.08
N ASP A 13 -13.58 -33.15 24.35
CA ASP A 13 -13.81 -32.52 23.06
C ASP A 13 -13.54 -31.01 23.17
N SER A 14 -12.32 -30.58 22.84
CA SER A 14 -11.95 -29.17 22.77
C SER A 14 -12.52 -28.54 21.50
N ALA A 15 -13.82 -28.25 21.51
CA ALA A 15 -14.44 -27.35 20.55
C ALA A 15 -13.71 -25.99 20.53
N PRO A 16 -13.58 -25.32 19.37
CA PRO A 16 -12.86 -24.06 19.27
C PRO A 16 -13.61 -22.98 20.05
N SER A 17 -12.98 -22.46 21.10
CA SER A 17 -13.49 -21.33 21.86
C SER A 17 -13.71 -20.14 20.92
N ALA A 18 -14.97 -19.90 20.56
CA ALA A 18 -15.37 -18.71 19.86
C ALA A 18 -15.00 -17.51 20.75
N THR A 19 -13.99 -16.75 20.32
CA THR A 19 -13.56 -15.51 20.97
C THR A 19 -14.77 -14.57 21.05
N THR A 20 -15.38 -14.48 22.21
CA THR A 20 -16.47 -13.54 22.46
C THR A 20 -15.86 -12.14 22.42
N THR A 21 -15.99 -11.44 21.29
CA THR A 21 -15.60 -10.04 21.17
C THR A 21 -16.50 -9.21 22.07
N HIS A 22 -16.00 -8.86 23.26
CA HIS A 22 -16.72 -7.98 24.18
C HIS A 22 -16.76 -6.57 23.58
N LYS A 23 -17.97 -6.06 23.28
CA LYS A 23 -18.15 -4.68 22.80
C LYS A 23 -17.47 -3.69 23.76
N GLY A 24 -16.65 -2.79 23.21
CA GLY A 24 -15.89 -1.81 23.98
C GLY A 24 -14.48 -2.25 24.37
N VAL A 25 -14.00 -3.41 23.90
CA VAL A 25 -12.63 -3.89 24.13
C VAL A 25 -11.99 -4.26 22.79
N SER A 26 -10.77 -3.79 22.55
CA SER A 26 -9.95 -4.22 21.41
C SER A 26 -9.12 -5.45 21.78
N VAL A 27 -8.81 -6.30 20.80
CA VAL A 27 -7.89 -7.43 20.98
C VAL A 27 -6.46 -6.97 21.29
N PHE A 28 -6.12 -5.73 20.95
CA PHE A 28 -4.81 -5.16 21.21
C PHE A 28 -4.72 -4.55 22.62
N PRO A 29 -3.67 -4.88 23.39
CA PRO A 29 -3.44 -4.24 24.68
C PRO A 29 -3.21 -2.74 24.52
N VAL A 30 -4.05 -1.91 25.17
CA VAL A 30 -4.00 -0.44 25.08
C VAL A 30 -2.59 0.11 25.35
N ALA A 31 -1.90 -0.40 26.38
CA ALA A 31 -0.54 0.04 26.71
C ALA A 31 0.50 -0.27 25.62
N ARG A 32 0.29 -1.30 24.79
CA ARG A 32 1.16 -1.61 23.66
C ARG A 32 0.92 -0.63 22.52
N VAL A 33 -0.35 -0.35 22.22
CA VAL A 33 -0.74 0.63 21.19
C VAL A 33 -0.22 2.02 21.53
N GLN A 34 -0.38 2.47 22.78
CA GLN A 34 0.17 3.76 23.23
C GLN A 34 1.69 3.86 23.07
N ARG A 35 2.42 2.78 23.34
CA ARG A 35 3.88 2.77 23.18
C ARG A 35 4.28 2.88 21.71
N ILE A 36 3.52 2.28 20.80
CA ILE A 36 3.77 2.38 19.35
C ILE A 36 3.47 3.79 18.87
N ILE A 37 2.35 4.38 19.28
CA ILE A 37 1.99 5.77 18.94
C ILE A 37 3.09 6.74 19.38
N LYS A 38 3.59 6.60 20.62
CA LYS A 38 4.66 7.45 21.17
C LYS A 38 6.07 7.14 20.65
N ALA A 39 6.24 6.11 19.82
CA ALA A 39 7.52 5.86 19.16
C ALA A 39 7.76 6.88 18.02
N ASP A 40 6.68 7.47 17.52
CA ASP A 40 6.71 8.60 16.60
C ASP A 40 7.11 9.87 17.37
N ARG A 41 8.13 10.58 16.87
CA ARG A 41 8.67 11.78 17.49
C ARG A 41 7.77 12.99 17.32
N ASP A 42 6.91 12.97 16.30
CA ASP A 42 6.03 14.08 15.95
C ASP A 42 4.68 14.01 16.68
N VAL A 43 4.45 12.95 17.45
CA VAL A 43 3.23 12.74 18.23
C VAL A 43 3.46 13.02 19.72
N ASP A 44 3.08 14.22 20.17
CA ASP A 44 3.22 14.62 21.58
C ASP A 44 2.07 14.09 22.48
N ILE A 45 0.82 14.41 22.13
CA ILE A 45 -0.36 14.06 22.95
C ILE A 45 -1.34 13.21 22.14
N CYS A 46 -1.69 12.04 22.69
CA CYS A 46 -2.76 11.18 22.16
C CYS A 46 -3.75 10.82 23.27
N SER A 47 -5.04 11.08 23.04
CA SER A 47 -6.10 10.78 24.00
C SER A 47 -6.35 9.27 24.13
N LYS A 48 -6.97 8.84 25.23
CA LYS A 48 -7.33 7.43 25.44
C LYS A 48 -8.36 6.95 24.41
N GLU A 49 -9.28 7.82 24.01
CA GLU A 49 -10.29 7.53 22.99
C GLU A 49 -9.65 7.36 21.61
N ALA A 50 -8.71 8.23 21.23
CA ALA A 50 -7.96 8.11 19.99
C ALA A 50 -7.13 6.81 19.96
N THR A 51 -6.45 6.47 21.07
CA THR A 51 -5.74 5.20 21.22
C THR A 51 -6.67 4.00 20.97
N PHE A 52 -7.89 4.03 21.53
CA PHE A 52 -8.87 2.97 21.36
C PHE A 52 -9.32 2.86 19.91
N LEU A 53 -9.65 3.98 19.24
CA LEU A 53 -10.02 3.99 17.83
C LEU A 53 -8.89 3.47 16.93
N ILE A 54 -7.64 3.83 17.20
CA ILE A 54 -6.47 3.30 16.48
C ILE A 54 -6.38 1.77 16.65
N SER A 55 -6.68 1.26 17.85
CA SER A 55 -6.69 -0.19 18.11
C SER A 55 -7.74 -0.90 17.26
N ILE A 56 -8.96 -0.36 17.19
CA ILE A 56 -10.04 -0.91 16.34
C ILE A 56 -9.72 -0.77 14.85
N ALA A 57 -9.18 0.38 14.43
CA ALA A 57 -8.74 0.59 13.06
C ALA A 57 -7.67 -0.44 12.66
N THR A 58 -6.74 -0.78 13.56
CA THR A 58 -5.71 -1.80 13.34
C THR A 58 -6.34 -3.19 13.13
N GLU A 59 -7.39 -3.54 13.87
CA GLU A 59 -8.12 -4.81 13.64
C GLU A 59 -8.78 -4.85 12.25
N ILE A 60 -9.39 -3.75 11.84
CA ILE A 60 -10.02 -3.62 10.52
C ILE A 60 -8.96 -3.66 9.42
N PHE A 61 -7.83 -2.98 9.62
CA PHE A 61 -6.70 -2.95 8.71
C PHE A 61 -6.14 -4.36 8.47
N ILE A 62 -5.89 -5.14 9.52
CA ILE A 62 -5.37 -6.51 9.37
C ILE A 62 -6.35 -7.40 8.59
N ARG A 63 -7.66 -7.26 8.86
CA ARG A 63 -8.68 -7.98 8.08
C ARG A 63 -8.63 -7.57 6.61
N ARG A 64 -8.60 -6.26 6.33
CA ARG A 64 -8.54 -5.72 4.97
C ARG A 64 -7.30 -6.21 4.20
N LEU A 65 -6.12 -6.14 4.83
CA LEU A 65 -4.87 -6.61 4.25
C LEU A 65 -4.92 -8.12 3.95
N THR A 66 -5.50 -8.90 4.87
CA THR A 66 -5.64 -10.35 4.70
C THR A 66 -6.63 -10.69 3.58
N ASP A 67 -7.74 -9.96 3.47
CA ASP A 67 -8.75 -10.16 2.42
C ASP A 67 -8.20 -9.83 1.03
N GLU A 68 -7.40 -8.77 0.90
CA GLU A 68 -6.72 -8.44 -0.36
C GLU A 68 -5.69 -9.50 -0.76
N ALA A 69 -4.85 -9.94 0.19
CA ALA A 69 -3.93 -11.04 -0.06
C ALA A 69 -4.66 -12.35 -0.39
N TYR A 70 -5.79 -12.63 0.26
CA TYR A 70 -6.59 -13.81 -0.03
C TYR A 70 -7.28 -13.74 -1.39
N THR A 71 -7.74 -12.56 -1.81
CA THR A 71 -8.26 -12.33 -3.16
C THR A 71 -7.20 -12.70 -4.20
N ASN A 72 -5.95 -12.34 -3.96
CA ASN A 72 -4.84 -12.72 -4.82
C ASN A 72 -4.59 -14.23 -4.85
N ALA A 73 -4.63 -14.90 -3.71
CA ALA A 73 -4.53 -16.36 -3.64
C ALA A 73 -5.68 -17.06 -4.38
N LYS A 74 -6.91 -16.51 -4.26
CA LYS A 74 -8.12 -17.02 -4.91
C LYS A 74 -8.06 -16.88 -6.44
N LEU A 75 -7.51 -15.78 -6.95
CA LEU A 75 -7.27 -15.59 -8.39
C LEU A 75 -6.35 -16.69 -8.95
N ASP A 76 -5.35 -17.10 -8.18
CA ASP A 76 -4.46 -18.22 -8.50
C ASP A 76 -5.06 -19.60 -8.17
N LYS A 77 -6.36 -19.67 -7.83
CA LYS A 77 -7.11 -20.90 -7.45
C LYS A 77 -6.51 -21.65 -6.26
N ARG A 78 -5.85 -20.94 -5.34
CA ARG A 78 -5.26 -21.49 -4.12
C ARG A 78 -6.11 -21.17 -2.90
N LYS A 79 -6.01 -22.03 -1.89
CA LYS A 79 -6.67 -21.87 -0.59
C LYS A 79 -5.75 -21.27 0.49
N HIS A 80 -4.44 -21.29 0.23
CA HIS A 80 -3.42 -20.77 1.14
C HIS A 80 -2.85 -19.46 0.61
N VAL A 81 -2.73 -18.49 1.49
CA VAL A 81 -2.08 -17.20 1.24
C VAL A 81 -0.57 -17.39 1.40
N PHE A 82 0.19 -16.97 0.39
CA PHE A 82 1.64 -16.93 0.43
C PHE A 82 2.15 -15.49 0.42
N TYR A 83 3.42 -15.30 0.76
CA TYR A 83 4.05 -13.98 0.74
C TYR A 83 3.87 -13.23 -0.59
N LYS A 84 3.96 -13.96 -1.73
CA LYS A 84 3.74 -13.36 -3.05
C LYS A 84 2.37 -12.68 -3.18
N ASP A 85 1.34 -13.22 -2.53
CA ASP A 85 -0.03 -12.68 -2.57
C ASP A 85 -0.13 -11.37 -1.79
N LEU A 86 0.58 -11.30 -0.67
CA LEU A 86 0.68 -10.11 0.17
C LEU A 86 1.46 -9.01 -0.55
N SER A 87 2.63 -9.35 -1.12
CA SER A 87 3.42 -8.40 -1.91
C SER A 87 2.66 -7.88 -3.13
N ARG A 88 1.84 -8.72 -3.77
CA ARG A 88 0.98 -8.31 -4.90
C ARG A 88 -0.15 -7.40 -4.44
N ALA A 89 -0.77 -7.67 -3.29
CA ALA A 89 -1.82 -6.83 -2.73
C ALA A 89 -1.33 -5.41 -2.44
N VAL A 90 -0.12 -5.28 -1.87
CA VAL A 90 0.54 -4.00 -1.60
C VAL A 90 0.83 -3.21 -2.89
N GLN A 91 1.24 -3.89 -3.96
CA GLN A 91 1.50 -3.23 -5.25
C GLN A 91 0.24 -2.77 -5.97
N GLN A 92 -0.86 -3.52 -5.82
CA GLN A 92 -2.10 -3.26 -6.56
C GLN A 92 -3.03 -2.26 -5.86
N THR A 93 -2.85 -2.04 -4.56
CA THR A 93 -3.75 -1.22 -3.75
C THR A 93 -3.04 0.03 -3.25
N GLU A 94 -3.44 1.19 -3.75
CA GLU A 94 -2.87 2.50 -3.38
C GLU A 94 -2.90 2.73 -1.86
N SER A 95 -4.03 2.45 -1.19
CA SER A 95 -4.14 2.58 0.27
C SER A 95 -3.19 1.69 1.09
N LEU A 96 -2.53 0.71 0.46
CA LEU A 96 -1.53 -0.16 1.09
C LEU A 96 -0.08 0.22 0.70
N GLU A 97 0.12 1.30 -0.07
CA GLU A 97 1.44 1.71 -0.56
C GLU A 97 2.46 1.94 0.55
N PHE A 98 2.02 2.45 1.70
CA PHE A 98 2.86 2.65 2.88
C PHE A 98 3.55 1.36 3.39
N LEU A 99 3.10 0.19 2.93
CA LEU A 99 3.70 -1.11 3.29
C LEU A 99 4.82 -1.57 2.33
N ARG A 100 5.12 -0.84 1.25
CA ARG A 100 6.11 -1.28 0.24
C ARG A 100 7.49 -1.58 0.84
N ASP A 101 7.94 -0.77 1.79
CA ASP A 101 9.22 -0.97 2.45
C ASP A 101 9.20 -2.15 3.44
N ALA A 102 8.05 -2.41 4.07
CA ALA A 102 7.88 -3.51 5.01
C ALA A 102 7.60 -4.86 4.31
N ILE A 103 6.97 -4.81 3.14
CA ILE A 103 6.54 -5.96 2.34
C ILE A 103 7.01 -5.77 0.90
N PRO A 104 8.32 -5.93 0.63
CA PRO A 104 8.87 -5.74 -0.70
C PRO A 104 8.36 -6.78 -1.70
N THR A 105 8.37 -6.40 -2.98
CA THR A 105 8.07 -7.32 -4.08
C THR A 105 9.13 -8.41 -4.17
N ALA A 106 8.69 -9.67 -4.11
CA ALA A 106 9.59 -10.81 -4.25
C ALA A 106 10.14 -10.88 -5.69
N MET A 107 11.43 -10.56 -5.86
CA MET A 107 12.18 -10.70 -7.10
C MET A 107 12.93 -12.05 -7.12
N PRO A 108 12.89 -12.81 -8.23
CA PRO A 108 13.70 -14.01 -8.36
C PRO A 108 15.20 -13.67 -8.35
N LEU A 109 16.02 -14.51 -7.69
CA LEU A 109 17.45 -14.27 -7.49
C LEU A 109 18.21 -14.08 -8.82
N SER A 110 17.84 -14.81 -9.87
CA SER A 110 18.43 -14.65 -11.20
C SER A 110 18.24 -13.23 -11.73
N SER A 111 17.02 -12.70 -11.63
CA SER A 111 16.70 -11.32 -12.03
C SER A 111 17.42 -10.29 -11.17
N ALA A 112 17.59 -10.56 -9.87
CA ALA A 112 18.37 -9.68 -8.98
C ALA A 112 19.86 -9.63 -9.36
N LEU A 113 20.45 -10.77 -9.72
CA LEU A 113 21.86 -10.86 -10.13
C LEU A 113 22.09 -10.23 -11.51
N GLU A 114 21.17 -10.45 -12.45
CA GLU A 114 21.17 -9.79 -13.76
C GLU A 114 21.07 -8.28 -13.61
N ALA A 115 20.10 -7.77 -12.83
CA ALA A 115 19.98 -6.34 -12.57
C ALA A 115 21.25 -5.73 -11.97
N ARG A 116 21.94 -6.48 -11.07
CA ARG A 116 23.23 -6.06 -10.53
C ARG A 116 24.34 -6.09 -11.57
N GLN A 117 24.41 -7.10 -12.43
CA GLN A 117 25.39 -7.17 -13.52
C GLN A 117 25.18 -6.03 -14.51
N THR A 118 23.93 -5.74 -14.88
CA THR A 118 23.59 -4.64 -15.79
C THR A 118 23.97 -3.30 -15.18
N LYS A 119 23.69 -3.06 -13.88
CA LYS A 119 24.14 -1.84 -13.19
C LYS A 119 25.66 -1.71 -13.15
N LEU A 120 26.38 -2.81 -12.94
CA LEU A 120 27.86 -2.81 -12.95
C LEU A 120 28.41 -2.58 -14.36
N ALA A 121 27.81 -3.17 -15.39
CA ALA A 121 28.19 -2.97 -16.77
C ALA A 121 27.89 -1.54 -17.25
N GLN A 122 26.76 -0.96 -16.86
CA GLN A 122 26.46 0.46 -17.08
C GLN A 122 27.51 1.34 -16.42
N LYS A 123 27.82 1.11 -15.13
CA LYS A 123 28.85 1.87 -14.43
C LYS A 123 30.23 1.75 -15.09
N GLN A 124 30.61 0.54 -15.53
CA GLN A 124 31.86 0.33 -16.26
C GLN A 124 31.87 1.01 -17.64
N THR A 125 30.72 1.04 -18.32
CA THR A 125 30.58 1.72 -19.61
C THR A 125 30.65 3.23 -19.43
N GLU A 126 29.99 3.77 -18.41
CA GLU A 126 30.09 5.18 -18.00
C GLU A 126 31.54 5.54 -17.64
N GLU A 127 32.20 4.76 -16.78
CA GLU A 127 33.62 4.97 -16.43
C GLU A 127 34.53 4.93 -17.67
N ASN A 128 34.27 4.03 -18.62
CA ASN A 128 35.04 3.96 -19.86
C ASN A 128 34.75 5.13 -20.81
N MET A 129 33.50 5.59 -20.94
CA MET A 129 33.15 6.75 -21.76
C MET A 129 33.75 8.04 -21.21
N ILE A 130 33.82 8.19 -19.88
CA ILE A 130 34.52 9.30 -19.21
C ILE A 130 36.02 9.24 -19.51
N LEU A 131 36.63 8.06 -19.41
CA LEU A 131 38.08 7.90 -19.66
C LEU A 131 38.47 8.11 -21.13
N GLU A 132 37.62 7.69 -22.08
CA GLU A 132 37.86 7.84 -23.51
C GLU A 132 37.55 9.27 -24.03
N GLY A 133 37.09 10.17 -23.16
CA GLY A 133 36.82 11.58 -23.48
C GLY A 133 35.65 11.77 -24.43
N THR A 134 34.72 10.81 -24.47
CA THR A 134 33.52 10.86 -25.32
C THR A 134 32.31 11.47 -24.62
N LEU A 135 32.35 11.56 -23.29
CA LEU A 135 31.51 12.46 -22.52
C LEU A 135 32.24 13.80 -22.45
N GLN A 136 31.83 14.75 -23.28
CA GLN A 136 32.28 16.14 -23.16
C GLN A 136 31.67 16.72 -21.88
N ASP A 137 32.53 17.07 -20.93
CA ASP A 137 32.22 18.06 -19.91
C ASP A 137 31.86 19.35 -20.63
N GLU A 138 30.57 19.58 -20.88
CA GLU A 138 30.10 20.96 -20.96
C GLU A 138 30.26 21.49 -19.54
N ASP A 139 31.23 22.39 -19.33
CA ASP A 139 31.42 23.15 -18.11
C ASP A 139 30.06 23.69 -17.62
N ASP A 140 29.52 23.12 -16.54
CA ASP A 140 28.65 23.86 -15.64
C ASP A 140 29.21 23.76 -14.21
N PRO A 141 29.97 24.78 -13.77
CA PRO A 141 30.53 24.81 -12.43
C PRO A 141 29.50 25.43 -11.48
N GLU A 142 28.70 24.62 -10.77
CA GLU A 142 28.26 24.92 -9.39
C GLU A 142 27.49 23.75 -8.74
N THR A 143 28.17 23.12 -7.77
CA THR A 143 27.71 22.80 -6.41
C THR A 143 26.44 21.95 -6.18
N GLU A 144 26.66 20.76 -5.64
CA GLU A 144 25.84 20.00 -4.67
C GLU A 144 24.36 20.41 -4.53
N GLN A 145 23.45 19.63 -5.14
CA GLN A 145 22.08 19.51 -4.66
C GLN A 145 21.73 18.02 -4.54
N GLU A 146 21.46 17.60 -3.30
CA GLU A 146 20.79 16.33 -3.01
C GLU A 146 19.49 16.25 -3.82
N PRO A 147 19.16 15.12 -4.49
CA PRO A 147 17.89 15.04 -5.18
C PRO A 147 16.77 14.86 -4.17
N GLU A 148 15.96 15.91 -4.00
CA GLU A 148 14.62 15.82 -3.44
C GLU A 148 13.73 14.88 -4.29
N PRO A 149 12.72 14.22 -3.69
CA PRO A 149 11.82 13.34 -4.41
C PRO A 149 10.53 14.07 -4.80
N GLU A 150 10.34 14.41 -6.08
CA GLU A 150 9.06 14.84 -6.68
C GLU A 150 9.25 14.87 -8.22
N ALA A 151 8.34 14.55 -9.14
CA ALA A 151 6.94 14.16 -9.15
C ALA A 151 6.62 13.49 -10.51
N GLU A 152 5.50 12.75 -10.54
CA GLU A 152 4.65 12.29 -11.67
C GLU A 152 5.07 12.55 -13.14
N PRO A 153 5.05 11.54 -14.04
CA PRO A 153 5.20 11.76 -15.48
C PRO A 153 3.91 12.33 -16.11
N GLN A 154 4.06 13.48 -16.77
CA GLN A 154 3.03 14.10 -17.60
C GLN A 154 2.83 13.32 -18.93
N ASP A 155 1.56 13.16 -19.31
CA ASP A 155 1.03 12.50 -20.50
C ASP A 155 1.26 13.40 -21.73
N ASP A 156 2.32 13.15 -22.50
CA ASP A 156 2.53 13.75 -23.82
C ASP A 156 1.56 13.11 -24.83
N ARG A 157 0.39 13.72 -24.99
CA ARG A 157 -0.50 13.40 -26.12
C ARG A 157 -0.04 14.12 -27.37
N ASP A 158 0.33 13.30 -28.32
CA ASP A 158 0.68 13.59 -29.70
C ASP A 158 -0.41 14.41 -30.40
N ASP A 159 -0.02 15.59 -30.87
CA ASP A 159 -0.84 16.61 -31.50
C ASP A 159 -0.81 16.38 -33.02
N ASN A 160 -1.66 15.47 -33.52
CA ASN A 160 -1.84 15.29 -34.96
C ASN A 160 -3.04 16.15 -35.44
N GLN A 161 -2.70 17.29 -36.02
CA GLN A 161 -3.60 18.15 -36.80
C GLN A 161 -4.22 17.37 -37.96
N ASP A 162 -5.54 17.43 -38.06
CA ASP A 162 -6.24 17.43 -39.35
C ASP A 162 -7.36 18.48 -39.27
N ASP A 163 -7.23 19.46 -40.14
CA ASP A 163 -8.16 20.53 -40.44
C ASP A 163 -9.56 20.02 -40.86
N ALA A 164 -10.62 20.70 -40.42
CA ALA A 164 -11.71 21.14 -41.31
C ALA A 164 -12.72 22.03 -40.57
N GLU A 165 -13.17 23.03 -41.32
CA GLU A 165 -13.89 24.25 -40.97
C GLU A 165 -15.42 24.08 -40.79
N ASP A 166 -16.04 25.23 -40.51
CA ASP A 166 -17.46 25.64 -40.57
C ASP A 166 -18.27 25.56 -39.26
N GLN A 167 -18.54 26.69 -38.60
CA GLN A 167 -19.41 27.86 -38.93
C GLN A 167 -20.85 27.68 -38.45
N ASP A 168 -21.33 28.76 -37.82
CA ASP A 168 -22.72 29.11 -37.51
C ASP A 168 -23.37 28.32 -36.36
N GLY A 169 -23.93 28.92 -35.31
CA GLY A 169 -24.37 30.28 -35.06
C GLY A 169 -25.58 30.21 -34.11
N HIS A 170 -25.72 31.19 -33.20
CA HIS A 170 -26.96 31.54 -32.46
C HIS A 170 -27.59 30.43 -31.57
N ASP A 171 -28.29 30.69 -30.47
CA ASP A 171 -28.60 31.88 -29.70
C ASP A 171 -29.14 31.39 -28.35
N ASP A 172 -29.25 32.35 -27.44
CA ASP A 172 -29.89 32.34 -26.13
C ASP A 172 -31.09 31.40 -25.93
N ASP A 173 -31.17 30.81 -24.73
CA ASP A 173 -32.31 31.11 -23.85
C ASP A 173 -31.95 30.77 -22.40
N GLN A 174 -31.65 31.82 -21.64
CA GLN A 174 -31.83 31.82 -20.20
C GLN A 174 -33.32 32.01 -19.89
N ASP A 175 -33.66 31.63 -18.66
CA ASP A 175 -34.73 32.20 -17.85
C ASP A 175 -36.11 31.52 -17.78
N GLN A 176 -36.32 31.01 -16.56
CA GLN A 176 -37.36 31.44 -15.63
C GLN A 176 -38.73 30.73 -15.64
N MET A 177 -39.02 30.26 -14.41
CA MET A 177 -40.26 30.43 -13.64
C MET A 177 -41.43 29.48 -13.85
N ASP A 178 -42.02 29.19 -12.67
CA ASP A 178 -43.44 28.90 -12.41
C ASP A 178 -43.95 27.50 -12.79
N GLN A 179 -44.79 26.79 -12.03
CA GLN A 179 -45.81 27.09 -11.00
C GLN A 179 -45.99 25.79 -10.16
N GLN A 180 -46.30 25.82 -8.85
CA GLN A 180 -47.66 25.71 -8.25
C GLN A 180 -48.49 24.55 -8.85
N ASP A 181 -49.29 23.75 -8.17
CA ASP A 181 -49.78 23.57 -6.80
C ASP A 181 -50.52 22.22 -6.82
N ASP A 182 -50.90 21.70 -5.64
CA ASP A 182 -52.10 20.91 -5.33
C ASP A 182 -52.57 19.75 -6.26
N ASP A 183 -52.62 18.52 -5.73
CA ASP A 183 -53.89 17.88 -5.30
C ASP A 183 -53.71 16.40 -4.89
N GLU A 184 -54.47 16.05 -3.84
CA GLU A 184 -54.94 14.74 -3.32
C GLU A 184 -54.02 13.79 -2.52
#